data_AF-A0A4U0YET3-F1
#
_entry.id   AF-A0A4U0YET3-F1
#
_cell.length_a   1.000
_cell.length_b   1.000
_cell.length_c   1.000
_cell.angle_alpha   90.00
_cell.angle_beta   90.00
_cell.angle_gamma   90.00
#
_symmetry.space_group_name_H-M   'P 1'
#
loop_
_entity.id
_entity.type
_entity.pdbx_description
1 polymer ?
#
loop_
_entity_poly.entity_id
_entity_poly.type
_entity_poly.pdbx_seq_one_letter_code
_entity_poly.pdbx_strand_id
1 'polypeptide(L)' 'MNPIIQIRPAGNRVLPGQPAGHNFWQLTKGDTVVGWATSYPAAQDKQRRLEQARLPAAS' A
#
# COMPACT_ATOMS: atom_id res chain seq x y z
N MET A 1 -10.00 6.12 -23.46
CA MET A 1 -8.95 6.27 -22.41
C MET A 1 -8.58 4.88 -21.93
N ASN A 2 -7.31 4.46 -22.07
CA ASN A 2 -6.87 3.19 -21.50
C ASN A 2 -6.89 3.31 -19.98
N PRO A 3 -7.53 2.38 -19.25
CA PRO A 3 -7.55 2.45 -17.79
C PRO A 3 -6.12 2.24 -17.27
N ILE A 4 -5.51 3.31 -16.77
CA ILE A 4 -4.18 3.28 -16.17
C ILE A 4 -4.28 2.46 -14.88
N ILE A 5 -3.33 1.54 -14.67
CA ILE A 5 -3.23 0.84 -13.39
C ILE A 5 -2.74 1.83 -12.33
N GLN A 6 -3.51 1.99 -11.28
CA GLN A 6 -3.13 2.77 -10.11
C GLN A 6 -2.70 1.84 -8.98
N ILE A 7 -1.67 2.25 -8.24
CA ILE A 7 -1.15 1.52 -7.08
C ILE A 7 -1.53 2.32 -5.83
N ARG A 8 -2.25 1.71 -4.90
CA ARG A 8 -2.70 2.34 -3.64
C ARG A 8 -2.31 1.49 -2.43
N PRO A 9 -2.11 2.08 -1.23
CA PRO A 9 -1.90 1.30 -0.02
C PRO A 9 -3.16 0.48 0.32
N ALA A 10 -2.99 -0.80 0.66
CA ALA A 10 -4.10 -1.70 1.03
C ALA A 10 -4.08 -2.13 2.51
N GLY A 11 -2.99 -1.83 3.23
CA GLY A 11 -2.78 -2.26 4.61
C GLY A 11 -2.20 -3.67 4.72
N ASN A 12 -2.26 -4.26 5.92
CA ASN A 12 -1.57 -5.51 6.26
C ASN A 12 -2.46 -6.76 6.30
N ARG A 13 -3.76 -6.65 5.96
CA ARG A 13 -4.75 -7.72 6.16
C ARG A 13 -5.61 -7.97 4.94
N VAL A 14 -4.96 -8.19 3.80
CA VAL A 14 -5.65 -8.17 2.51
C VAL A 14 -5.78 -9.55 1.88
N LEU A 15 -4.91 -10.49 2.23
CA LEU A 15 -4.99 -11.89 1.84
C LEU A 15 -5.12 -12.78 3.09
N PRO A 16 -6.12 -13.68 3.14
CA PRO A 16 -6.21 -14.65 4.23
C PRO A 16 -5.00 -15.60 4.19
N GLY A 17 -4.33 -15.77 5.33
CA GLY A 17 -3.19 -16.70 5.47
C GLY A 17 -1.80 -16.12 5.23
N GLN A 18 -1.66 -14.82 4.97
CA GLN A 18 -0.34 -14.17 4.90
C GLN A 18 0.18 -13.80 6.31
N PRO A 19 1.50 -13.91 6.57
CA PRO A 19 2.07 -13.58 7.87
C PRO A 19 1.78 -12.13 8.25
N ALA A 20 1.46 -11.89 9.52
CA ALA A 20 1.41 -10.54 10.06
C ALA A 20 2.80 -9.90 9.93
N GLY A 21 2.91 -8.82 9.17
CA GLY A 21 4.20 -8.16 8.90
C GLY A 21 4.39 -7.74 7.44
N HIS A 22 3.56 -8.21 6.51
CA HIS A 22 3.55 -7.72 5.13
C HIS A 22 2.46 -6.66 4.94
N ASN A 23 2.82 -5.50 4.38
CA ASN A 23 1.83 -4.58 3.82
C ASN A 23 1.55 -4.98 2.38
N PHE A 24 0.36 -4.67 1.91
CA PHE A 24 -0.06 -4.94 0.54
C PHE A 24 -0.31 -3.63 -0.18
N TRP A 25 -0.02 -3.65 -1.48
CA TRP A 25 -0.44 -2.62 -2.41
C TRP A 25 -1.62 -3.15 -3.21
N GLN A 26 -2.65 -2.33 -3.34
CA GLN A 26 -3.80 -2.57 -4.18
C GLN A 26 -3.50 -2.08 -5.59
N LEU A 27 -3.74 -2.94 -6.59
CA LEU A 27 -3.73 -2.56 -7.99
C LEU A 27 -5.17 -2.32 -8.43
N THR A 28 -5.49 -1.09 -8.84
CA THR A 28 -6.83 -0.75 -9.36
C THR A 28 -6.79 -0.37 -10.82
N LYS A 29 -7.84 -0.75 -11.54
CA LYS A 29 -8.10 -0.38 -12.93
C LYS A 29 -9.42 0.37 -12.97
N GLY A 30 -9.36 1.71 -12.91
CA GLY A 30 -10.53 2.51 -12.52
C GLY A 30 -10.87 2.25 -11.05
N ASP A 31 -12.14 1.96 -10.75
CA ASP A 31 -12.63 1.64 -9.41
C ASP A 31 -12.55 0.15 -9.05
N THR A 32 -12.14 -0.71 -9.98
CA THR A 32 -12.06 -2.16 -9.77
C THR A 32 -10.68 -2.58 -9.29
N VAL A 33 -10.63 -3.42 -8.24
CA VAL A 33 -9.40 -4.08 -7.80
C VAL A 33 -9.06 -5.23 -8.74
N VAL A 34 -7.87 -5.19 -9.34
CA VAL A 34 -7.41 -6.21 -10.28
C VAL A 34 -6.27 -7.07 -9.73
N GLY A 35 -5.70 -6.70 -8.58
CA GLY A 35 -4.68 -7.50 -7.93
C GLY A 35 -4.08 -6.86 -6.70
N TRP A 36 -3.16 -7.61 -6.08
CA TRP A 36 -2.43 -7.21 -4.89
C TRP A 36 -0.94 -7.47 -5.11
N ALA A 37 -0.09 -6.54 -4.68
CA ALA A 37 1.35 -6.75 -4.65
C ALA A 37 1.84 -6.77 -3.20
N THR A 38 2.73 -7.70 -2.88
CA THR A 38 3.38 -7.74 -1.56
C THR A 38 4.37 -6.58 -1.44
N SER A 39 4.37 -5.89 -0.29
CA SER A 39 5.41 -4.91 -0.01
C SER A 39 6.71 -5.62 0.38
N TYR A 40 7.81 -5.21 -0.23
CA TYR A 40 9.16 -5.49 0.30
C TYR A 40 9.45 -4.56 1.49
N PRO A 41 10.31 -4.94 2.45
CA PRO A 41 10.57 -4.16 3.66
C PRO A 41 10.90 -2.68 3.40
N ALA A 42 11.70 -2.38 2.37
CA ALA A 42 12.05 -1.01 1.99
C ALA A 42 10.84 -0.14 1.60
N ALA A 43 9.79 -0.73 1.01
CA ALA A 43 8.56 -0.03 0.68
C ALA A 43 7.74 0.29 1.94
N GLN A 44 7.79 -0.57 2.97
CA GLN A 44 7.16 -0.30 4.26
C GLN A 44 7.87 0.85 4.99
N ASP A 45 9.20 0.86 4.99
CA ASP A 45 9.99 1.96 5.55
C ASP A 45 9.69 3.29 4.85
N LYS A 46 9.55 3.27 3.52
CA LYS A 46 9.17 4.47 2.76
C LYS A 46 7.78 4.96 3.15
N GLN A 47 6.79 4.06 3.27
CA GLN A 47 5.44 4.45 3.69
C GLN A 47 5.45 5.04 5.10
N ARG A 48 6.11 4.38 6.06
CA ARG A 48 6.26 4.87 7.43
C ARG A 48 6.90 6.26 7.48
N ARG A 49 7.94 6.50 6.69
CA ARG A 49 8.57 7.83 6.59
C ARG A 49 7.63 8.89 6.02
N LEU A 50 6.83 8.54 5.01
CA LEU A 50 5.84 9.46 4.43
C LEU A 50 4.72 9.78 5.42
N GLU A 51 4.25 8.79 6.20
CA GLU A 51 3.26 8.98 7.25
C GLU A 51 3.82 9.85 8.39
N GLN A 52 5.05 9.61 8.82
CA GLN A 52 5.75 10.44 9.80
C GLN A 52 5.95 11.88 9.32
N ALA A 53 6.32 12.08 8.04
CA ALA A 53 6.48 13.40 7.45
C ALA A 53 5.14 14.14 7.25
N ARG A 54 4.02 13.40 7.19
CA ARG A 54 2.67 13.95 7.05
C ARG A 54 2.03 14.34 8.38
N LEU A 55 2.53 13.82 9.51
CA LEU A 55 2.18 14.36 10.81
C LEU A 55 2.84 15.74 10.93
N PRO A 56 2.11 16.79 11.34
CA PRO A 56 2.75 18.05 11.67
C PRO A 56 3.79 17.74 12.75
N ALA A 57 5.01 18.26 12.57
CA ALA A 57 6.01 18.22 13.63
C ALA A 57 5.32 18.75 14.89
N ALA A 58 5.18 17.90 15.90
CA ALA A 58 4.60 18.33 17.17
C ALA A 58 5.53 19.42 17.73
N SER A 59 5.08 20.66 17.61
CA SER A 59 5.66 21.83 18.27
C SER A 59 5.38 21.79 19.77
#